data_AF-A0A444YHM9-F1
#
_entry.id   AF-A0A444YHM9-F1
#
_cell.length_a   1.000
_cell.length_b   1.000
_cell.length_c   1.000
_cell.angle_alpha   90.00
_cell.angle_beta   90.00
_cell.angle_gamma   90.00
#
_symmetry.space_group_name_H-M   'P 1'
#
loop_
_entity.id
_entity.type
_entity.pdbx_description
1 polymer ?
#
loop_
_entity_poly.entity_id
_entity_poly.type
_entity_poly.pdbx_seq_one_letter_code
_entity_poly.pdbx_strand_id
1 'polypeptide(L)'
;MSSKHVIIVIITHLFTKFLKTFLLLISFILHKADSGYNNNSIGTSIFQRPYHYDQIVSSLQKLPLDGSLSLSNNDAVASDFGNIYHFPPLAVLNPVSVSDISRAIKHVTELSEPGLKVAARGHGHSLQGQSQAEGGIVINMESLAEKTAAVVVVNNGEFVPYVDVSAGELWINILHETLKHGLAPKSWTDYLHLTVGGTLSNAGISGQAFRHGPQINNVFQLEVVTGYSSAVKLEIEKFDGRINFGLWQVQVKDVLIQSGLHKALKEKISGYSSAVKLEIEKFDGRINFGLWQVQVNDVLIQSGLHKALKEKISGYSSAVKLEIEKFDGRINFGLWQIQVKDVLIQSGLHKALKEKISGKGEVVTCSETRNTELYYSVLGGLGQFGIITRARISLEAAPKTVKWIRMLYSEFSMFARDQEYLISLENTFDYIEGFVIINRTGILNNWRSSFNPRDPLQASQFISDGRTFYCLEVAKYFNPDETQFMNQIVENLLSELSYIPWTLFQSENTTIS
;
A
#
# COMPACT_ATOMS: atom_id res chain seq x y z
N MET A 1 38.50 10.11 23.06
CA MET A 1 37.08 9.96 22.69
C MET A 1 36.97 8.84 21.68
N SER A 2 36.09 7.86 21.93
CA SER A 2 35.92 6.67 21.06
C SER A 2 35.37 7.06 19.69
N SER A 3 35.87 6.45 18.61
CA SER A 3 35.38 6.59 17.23
C SER A 3 33.85 6.47 17.11
N LYS A 4 33.21 5.69 18.00
CA LYS A 4 31.74 5.56 18.08
C LYS A 4 31.03 6.86 18.48
N HIS A 5 31.61 7.68 19.36
CA HIS A 5 31.02 8.96 19.76
C HIS A 5 31.07 10.00 18.64
N VAL A 6 32.14 10.01 17.84
CA VAL A 6 32.26 10.93 16.69
C VAL A 6 31.23 10.59 15.62
N ILE A 7 31.00 9.31 15.36
CA ILE A 7 29.98 8.83 14.41
C ILE A 7 28.57 9.20 14.87
N ILE A 8 28.24 9.01 16.15
CA ILE A 8 26.92 9.39 16.68
C ILE A 8 26.69 10.89 16.55
N VAL A 9 27.68 11.73 16.91
CA VAL A 9 27.56 13.18 16.78
C VAL A 9 27.38 13.61 15.32
N ILE A 10 28.08 12.98 14.37
CA ILE A 10 27.94 13.26 12.94
C ILE A 10 26.55 12.85 12.43
N ILE A 11 26.04 11.67 12.83
CA ILE A 11 24.71 11.18 12.46
C ILE A 11 23.63 12.10 13.02
N THR A 12 23.71 12.48 14.30
CA THR A 12 22.75 13.40 14.93
C THR A 12 22.75 14.75 14.24
N HIS A 13 23.94 15.27 13.87
CA HIS A 13 24.07 16.56 13.17
C HIS A 13 23.55 16.52 11.72
N LEU A 14 23.77 15.42 11.01
CA LEU A 14 23.22 15.19 9.67
C LEU A 14 21.71 15.02 9.71
N PHE A 15 21.17 14.31 10.70
CA PHE A 15 19.74 14.11 10.89
C PHE A 15 19.02 15.42 11.22
N THR A 16 19.60 16.27 12.09
CA THR A 16 19.02 17.60 12.38
C THR A 16 19.07 18.53 11.19
N LYS A 17 20.13 18.51 10.36
CA LYS A 17 20.19 19.27 9.10
C LYS A 17 19.15 18.77 8.11
N PHE A 18 18.99 17.45 7.97
CA PHE A 18 17.97 16.85 7.10
C PHE A 18 16.56 17.25 7.54
N LEU A 19 16.25 17.14 8.83
CA LEU A 19 14.93 17.48 9.37
C LEU A 19 14.60 18.97 9.18
N LYS A 20 15.56 19.88 9.42
CA LYS A 20 15.37 21.32 9.15
C LYS A 20 15.12 21.61 7.68
N THR A 21 15.84 20.93 6.78
CA THR A 21 15.69 21.14 5.33
C THR A 21 14.37 20.55 4.83
N PHE A 22 13.95 19.41 5.38
CA PHE A 22 12.67 18.77 5.09
C PHE A 22 11.48 19.62 5.57
N LEU A 23 11.55 20.19 6.77
CA LEU A 23 10.53 21.11 7.28
C LEU A 23 10.46 22.41 6.49
N LEU A 24 11.60 22.96 6.05
CA LEU A 24 11.64 24.12 5.15
C LEU A 24 11.05 23.79 3.77
N LEU A 25 11.27 22.57 3.25
CA LEU A 25 10.68 22.13 1.98
C LEU A 25 9.16 21.96 2.08
N ILE A 26 8.66 21.42 3.20
CA ILE A 26 7.22 21.33 3.48
C ILE A 26 6.61 22.73 3.61
N SER A 27 7.28 23.64 4.34
CA SER A 27 6.89 25.05 4.44
C SER A 27 6.83 25.73 3.06
N PHE A 28 7.80 25.45 2.17
CA PHE A 28 7.82 26.01 0.82
C PHE A 28 6.74 25.40 -0.09
N ILE A 29 6.42 24.10 0.06
CA ILE A 29 5.32 23.43 -0.66
C ILE A 29 3.97 23.97 -0.19
N LEU A 30 3.79 24.16 1.12
CA LEU A 30 2.58 24.77 1.70
C LEU A 30 2.44 26.25 1.29
N HIS A 31 3.53 27.01 1.30
CA HIS A 31 3.50 28.42 0.88
C HIS A 31 3.24 28.57 -0.63
N LYS A 32 3.74 27.65 -1.47
CA LYS A 32 3.46 27.63 -2.91
C LYS A 32 2.01 27.21 -3.21
N ALA A 33 1.43 26.34 -2.39
CA ALA A 33 -0.01 26.01 -2.43
C ALA A 33 -0.89 27.21 -2.04
N ASP A 34 -0.48 28.02 -1.06
CA ASP A 34 -1.20 29.26 -0.67
C ASP A 34 -1.01 30.41 -1.69
N SER A 35 0.18 30.57 -2.26
CA SER A 35 0.48 31.68 -3.19
C SER A 35 -0.16 31.56 -4.59
N GLY A 36 -0.81 30.43 -4.88
CA GLY A 36 -1.63 30.23 -6.08
C GLY A 36 -3.12 30.55 -5.88
N TYR A 37 -3.57 30.76 -4.64
CA TYR A 37 -4.95 31.10 -4.31
C TYR A 37 -5.10 32.60 -4.13
N ASN A 38 -5.28 33.31 -5.25
CA ASN A 38 -6.00 34.57 -5.19
C ASN A 38 -7.45 34.27 -4.81
N ASN A 39 -7.79 34.56 -3.55
CA ASN A 39 -9.17 34.69 -3.09
C ASN A 39 -9.87 35.77 -3.92
N ASN A 40 -10.68 35.35 -4.90
CA ASN A 40 -11.94 35.98 -5.33
C ASN A 40 -12.49 35.30 -6.59
N SER A 41 -13.19 34.17 -6.41
CA SER A 41 -14.44 33.88 -7.10
C SER A 41 -14.91 32.48 -6.72
N ILE A 42 -16.12 32.39 -6.15
CA ILE A 42 -16.94 31.18 -6.19
C ILE A 42 -17.21 30.92 -7.67
N GLY A 43 -16.33 30.14 -8.31
CA GLY A 43 -16.49 29.67 -9.67
C GLY A 43 -17.04 28.26 -9.61
N THR A 44 -18.36 28.11 -9.75
CA THR A 44 -18.93 26.87 -10.30
C THR A 44 -18.14 26.56 -11.57
N SER A 45 -17.37 25.47 -11.61
CA SER A 45 -16.75 25.03 -12.86
C SER A 45 -17.88 24.81 -13.86
N ILE A 46 -17.96 25.66 -14.87
CA ILE A 46 -18.87 25.42 -15.99
C ILE A 46 -18.25 24.22 -16.69
N PHE A 47 -18.79 23.03 -16.44
CA PHE A 47 -18.44 21.82 -17.18
C PHE A 47 -18.57 22.14 -18.67
N GLN A 48 -17.44 22.26 -19.37
CA GLN A 48 -17.44 22.41 -20.81
C GLN A 48 -17.92 21.08 -21.38
N ARG A 49 -19.17 21.07 -21.87
CA ARG A 49 -19.74 19.87 -22.50
C ARG A 49 -18.79 19.43 -23.63
N PRO A 50 -18.38 18.16 -23.69
CA PRO A 50 -17.61 17.64 -24.82
C PRO A 50 -18.33 17.94 -26.14
N TYR A 51 -17.55 18.15 -27.20
CA TYR A 51 -18.06 18.52 -28.53
C TYR A 51 -19.06 17.49 -29.10
N HIS A 52 -19.11 16.27 -28.53
CA HIS A 52 -19.98 15.16 -28.90
C HIS A 52 -20.89 14.67 -27.77
N TYR A 53 -21.23 15.50 -26.79
CA TYR A 53 -22.01 15.12 -25.59
C TYR A 53 -23.24 14.26 -25.89
N ASP A 54 -24.13 14.69 -26.79
CA ASP A 54 -25.37 13.96 -27.09
C ASP A 54 -25.11 12.60 -27.76
N GLN A 55 -24.06 12.50 -28.58
CA GLN A 55 -23.64 11.25 -29.21
C GLN A 55 -23.06 10.27 -28.19
N ILE A 56 -22.23 10.76 -27.27
CA ILE A 56 -21.66 9.96 -26.18
C ILE A 56 -22.79 9.42 -25.31
N VAL A 57 -23.70 10.28 -24.84
CA VAL A 57 -24.85 9.88 -24.02
C VAL A 57 -25.73 8.85 -24.76
N SER A 58 -26.08 9.10 -26.03
CA SER A 58 -26.87 8.17 -26.82
C SER A 58 -26.18 6.81 -27.01
N SER A 59 -24.86 6.81 -27.18
CA SER A 59 -24.07 5.58 -27.31
C SER A 59 -24.04 4.78 -26.00
N LEU A 60 -23.89 5.46 -24.85
CA LEU A 60 -23.87 4.84 -23.53
C LEU A 60 -25.22 4.22 -23.18
N GLN A 61 -26.34 4.88 -23.51
CA GLN A 61 -27.69 4.35 -23.30
C GLN A 61 -27.99 3.08 -24.11
N LYS A 62 -27.30 2.90 -25.24
CA LYS A 62 -27.45 1.73 -26.12
C LYS A 62 -26.52 0.59 -25.74
N LEU A 63 -25.68 0.75 -24.73
CA LEU A 63 -24.83 -0.33 -24.27
C LEU A 63 -25.70 -1.50 -23.83
N PRO A 64 -25.48 -2.72 -24.35
CA PRO A 64 -26.18 -3.88 -23.87
C PRO A 64 -25.64 -4.16 -22.47
N LEU A 65 -26.33 -3.71 -21.43
CA LEU A 65 -25.95 -3.91 -20.02
C LEU A 65 -27.00 -4.80 -19.37
N ASP A 66 -26.54 -5.67 -18.48
CA ASP A 66 -27.40 -6.50 -17.64
C ASP A 66 -27.92 -5.66 -16.45
N GLY A 67 -27.08 -4.73 -15.96
CA GLY A 67 -27.40 -3.76 -14.92
C GLY A 67 -28.05 -2.48 -15.46
N SER A 68 -27.84 -1.37 -14.75
CA SER A 68 -28.42 -0.07 -15.13
C SER A 68 -27.39 1.03 -15.25
N LEU A 69 -27.67 2.02 -16.11
CA LEU A 69 -26.88 3.23 -16.29
C LEU A 69 -27.76 4.44 -16.00
N SER A 70 -27.41 5.21 -14.97
CA SER A 70 -28.11 6.44 -14.60
C SER A 70 -27.39 7.69 -15.15
N LEU A 71 -28.14 8.58 -15.79
CA LEU A 71 -27.65 9.85 -16.33
C LEU A 71 -28.15 11.07 -15.53
N SER A 72 -28.94 10.85 -14.49
CA SER A 72 -29.60 11.90 -13.70
C SER A 72 -29.58 11.55 -12.22
N ASN A 73 -29.71 12.55 -11.34
CA ASN A 73 -29.75 12.38 -9.88
C ASN A 73 -28.49 11.69 -9.33
N ASN A 74 -27.33 12.03 -9.87
CA ASN A 74 -26.04 11.41 -9.55
C ASN A 74 -25.24 12.21 -8.48
N ASP A 75 -25.85 13.18 -7.80
CA ASP A 75 -25.15 14.08 -6.86
C ASP A 75 -24.50 13.33 -5.69
N ALA A 76 -25.09 12.22 -5.25
CA ALA A 76 -24.57 11.41 -4.14
C ALA A 76 -23.21 10.75 -4.44
N VAL A 77 -22.87 10.54 -5.72
CA VAL A 77 -21.57 9.98 -6.12
C VAL A 77 -20.55 11.07 -6.48
N ALA A 78 -20.99 12.32 -6.52
CA ALA A 78 -20.17 13.51 -6.73
C ALA A 78 -19.53 14.02 -5.44
N SER A 79 -19.60 13.29 -4.33
CA SER A 79 -18.88 13.59 -3.09
C SER A 79 -18.24 12.31 -2.52
N ASP A 80 -17.39 12.46 -1.51
CA ASP A 80 -16.77 11.36 -0.79
C ASP A 80 -16.65 11.71 0.70
N PHE A 81 -16.11 10.78 1.50
CA PHE A 81 -15.99 10.94 2.95
C PHE A 81 -15.18 12.19 3.35
N GLY A 82 -14.22 12.62 2.53
CA GLY A 82 -13.48 13.84 2.78
C GLY A 82 -14.34 15.10 2.72
N ASN A 83 -15.41 15.08 1.92
CA ASN A 83 -16.38 16.17 1.77
C ASN A 83 -15.74 17.54 1.39
N ILE A 84 -14.61 17.49 0.67
CA ILE A 84 -13.86 18.67 0.20
C ILE A 84 -14.17 18.95 -1.28
N TYR A 85 -14.09 17.92 -2.12
CA TYR A 85 -14.26 18.05 -3.57
C TYR A 85 -15.59 17.48 -4.02
N HIS A 86 -16.18 18.16 -5.01
CA HIS A 86 -17.43 17.76 -5.61
C HIS A 86 -17.34 17.72 -7.13
N PHE A 87 -17.25 16.52 -7.71
CA PHE A 87 -17.05 16.29 -9.14
C PHE A 87 -18.22 15.49 -9.74
N PRO A 88 -19.23 16.17 -10.32
CA PRO A 88 -20.39 15.52 -10.91
C PRO A 88 -20.01 14.60 -12.07
N PRO A 89 -20.45 13.33 -12.09
CA PRO A 89 -20.23 12.46 -13.22
C PRO A 89 -21.25 12.69 -14.34
N LEU A 90 -20.88 12.28 -15.56
CA LEU A 90 -21.81 12.18 -16.68
C LEU A 90 -22.81 11.04 -16.45
N ALA A 91 -22.33 9.90 -15.98
CA ALA A 91 -23.14 8.71 -15.80
C ALA A 91 -22.71 7.88 -14.59
N VAL A 92 -23.64 7.11 -14.04
CA VAL A 92 -23.37 6.12 -13.00
C VAL A 92 -23.79 4.75 -13.50
N LEU A 93 -22.82 3.85 -13.62
CA LEU A 93 -23.07 2.44 -13.91
C LEU A 93 -23.32 1.71 -12.60
N ASN A 94 -24.45 1.03 -12.49
CA ASN A 94 -24.74 0.05 -11.45
C ASN A 94 -24.65 -1.34 -12.09
N PRO A 95 -23.43 -1.93 -12.17
CA PRO A 95 -23.25 -3.23 -12.78
C PRO A 95 -23.92 -4.32 -11.94
N VAL A 96 -24.47 -5.34 -12.59
CA VAL A 96 -24.86 -6.60 -11.93
C VAL A 96 -23.92 -7.74 -12.29
N SER A 97 -23.15 -7.60 -13.37
CA SER A 97 -22.14 -8.55 -13.81
C SER A 97 -20.78 -7.88 -14.09
N VAL A 98 -19.70 -8.66 -14.03
CA VAL A 98 -18.36 -8.20 -14.46
C VAL A 98 -18.35 -7.83 -15.95
N SER A 99 -19.25 -8.44 -16.72
CA SER A 99 -19.43 -8.13 -18.15
C SER A 99 -19.91 -6.69 -18.36
N ASP A 100 -20.77 -6.14 -17.50
CA ASP A 100 -21.19 -4.74 -17.57
C ASP A 100 -19.99 -3.78 -17.45
N ILE A 101 -19.11 -4.06 -16.50
CA ILE A 101 -17.88 -3.28 -16.27
C ILE A 101 -16.95 -3.38 -17.49
N SER A 102 -16.76 -4.59 -18.02
CA SER A 102 -15.97 -4.85 -19.24
C SER A 102 -16.53 -4.09 -20.44
N ARG A 103 -17.85 -4.18 -20.70
CA ARG A 103 -18.53 -3.50 -21.81
C ARG A 103 -18.39 -1.99 -21.69
N ALA A 104 -18.58 -1.42 -20.49
CA ALA A 104 -18.41 0.01 -20.26
C ALA A 104 -16.98 0.49 -20.52
N ILE A 105 -15.96 -0.21 -20.01
CA ILE A 105 -14.55 0.14 -20.24
C ILE A 105 -14.19 0.03 -21.73
N LYS A 106 -14.62 -1.03 -22.41
CA LYS A 106 -14.42 -1.21 -23.85
C LYS A 106 -15.04 -0.08 -24.64
N HIS A 107 -16.29 0.28 -24.33
CA HIS A 107 -16.99 1.36 -25.01
C HIS A 107 -16.33 2.72 -24.81
N VAL A 108 -15.97 3.09 -23.58
CA VAL A 108 -15.24 4.33 -23.31
C VAL A 108 -13.90 4.36 -24.04
N THR A 109 -13.23 3.20 -24.12
CA THR A 109 -11.99 3.07 -24.89
C THR A 109 -12.22 3.31 -26.38
N GLU A 110 -13.25 2.70 -26.96
CA GLU A 110 -13.59 2.80 -28.38
C GLU A 110 -14.00 4.21 -28.78
N LEU A 111 -14.71 4.93 -27.91
CA LEU A 111 -15.05 6.34 -28.11
C LEU A 111 -13.80 7.22 -28.25
N SER A 112 -12.71 6.87 -27.55
CA SER A 112 -11.45 7.63 -27.55
C SER A 112 -11.62 9.13 -27.24
N GLU A 113 -12.66 9.50 -26.49
CA GLU A 113 -12.96 10.89 -26.15
C GLU A 113 -11.98 11.40 -25.07
N PRO A 114 -11.21 12.47 -25.34
CA PRO A 114 -10.32 13.05 -24.35
C PRO A 114 -11.08 13.52 -23.11
N GLY A 115 -10.68 13.04 -21.93
CA GLY A 115 -11.27 13.45 -20.65
C GLY A 115 -12.46 12.60 -20.19
N LEU A 116 -13.01 11.70 -21.01
CA LEU A 116 -14.01 10.73 -20.56
C LEU A 116 -13.33 9.64 -19.71
N LYS A 117 -13.43 9.79 -18.39
CA LYS A 117 -12.79 8.90 -17.41
C LYS A 117 -13.79 7.89 -16.84
N VAL A 118 -13.26 6.78 -16.35
CA VAL A 118 -14.02 5.81 -15.56
C VAL A 118 -13.41 5.72 -14.17
N ALA A 119 -14.24 5.82 -13.12
CA ALA A 119 -13.81 5.61 -11.75
C ALA A 119 -14.63 4.50 -11.11
N ALA A 120 -13.94 3.48 -10.56
CA ALA A 120 -14.57 2.52 -9.68
C ALA A 120 -14.81 3.16 -8.32
N ARG A 121 -16.05 3.14 -7.85
CA ARG A 121 -16.44 3.65 -6.53
C ARG A 121 -16.90 2.49 -5.66
N GLY A 122 -16.13 2.22 -4.61
CA GLY A 122 -16.57 1.41 -3.48
C GLY A 122 -17.44 2.23 -2.53
N HIS A 123 -17.17 2.17 -1.23
CA HIS A 123 -17.95 2.88 -0.20
C HIS A 123 -17.71 4.41 -0.13
N GLY A 124 -17.11 5.00 -1.17
CA GLY A 124 -16.89 6.45 -1.23
C GLY A 124 -15.99 7.02 -0.13
N HIS A 125 -15.14 6.19 0.50
CA HIS A 125 -14.32 6.59 1.65
C HIS A 125 -13.00 7.30 1.28
N SER A 126 -12.84 7.65 0.01
CA SER A 126 -11.82 8.58 -0.49
C SER A 126 -11.91 9.93 0.24
N LEU A 127 -10.83 10.70 0.22
CA LEU A 127 -10.77 11.98 0.94
C LEU A 127 -10.69 13.20 0.02
N GLN A 128 -10.29 13.01 -1.25
CA GLN A 128 -9.98 14.10 -2.17
C GLN A 128 -10.39 13.79 -3.62
N GLY A 129 -11.52 13.12 -3.83
CA GLY A 129 -12.08 12.89 -5.16
C GLY A 129 -11.54 11.66 -5.90
N GLN A 130 -10.72 10.81 -5.28
CA GLN A 130 -10.11 9.65 -5.96
C GLN A 130 -11.14 8.64 -6.52
N SER A 131 -12.33 8.56 -5.92
CA SER A 131 -13.43 7.71 -6.37
C SER A 131 -14.54 8.48 -7.12
N GLN A 132 -14.22 9.65 -7.66
CA GLN A 132 -15.11 10.49 -8.46
C GLN A 132 -14.58 10.59 -9.90
N ALA A 133 -15.46 10.92 -10.86
CA ALA A 133 -15.08 11.11 -12.26
C ALA A 133 -15.85 12.29 -12.85
N GLU A 134 -15.26 13.49 -12.80
CA GLU A 134 -15.87 14.71 -13.37
C GLU A 134 -16.20 14.53 -14.85
N GLY A 135 -17.49 14.62 -15.20
CA GLY A 135 -17.97 14.38 -16.57
C GLY A 135 -17.73 12.97 -17.11
N GLY A 136 -17.33 12.04 -16.24
CA GLY A 136 -17.00 10.66 -16.58
C GLY A 136 -18.08 9.68 -16.16
N ILE A 137 -17.70 8.41 -16.12
CA ILE A 137 -18.54 7.32 -15.65
C ILE A 137 -18.05 6.88 -14.27
N VAL A 138 -18.92 6.92 -13.28
CA VAL A 138 -18.67 6.28 -11.98
C VAL A 138 -19.30 4.90 -11.99
N ILE A 139 -18.53 3.87 -11.63
CA ILE A 139 -19.02 2.50 -11.50
C ILE A 139 -19.27 2.25 -10.02
N ASN A 140 -20.54 2.06 -9.65
CA ASN A 140 -20.96 1.70 -8.31
C ASN A 140 -20.63 0.23 -8.03
N MET A 141 -19.47 -0.03 -7.44
CA MET A 141 -19.00 -1.41 -7.22
C MET A 141 -19.87 -2.19 -6.22
N GLU A 142 -20.55 -1.51 -5.30
CA GLU A 142 -21.45 -2.15 -4.34
C GLU A 142 -22.74 -2.70 -4.97
N SER A 143 -23.07 -2.36 -6.22
CA SER A 143 -24.23 -2.94 -6.90
C SER A 143 -23.93 -4.31 -7.54
N LEU A 144 -22.66 -4.68 -7.66
CA LEU A 144 -22.24 -5.93 -8.33
C LEU A 144 -22.88 -7.13 -7.63
N ALA A 145 -23.73 -7.87 -8.34
CA ALA A 145 -24.66 -8.83 -7.75
C ALA A 145 -24.00 -10.10 -7.18
N GLU A 146 -22.77 -10.40 -7.59
CA GLU A 146 -21.96 -11.52 -7.07
C GLU A 146 -21.39 -11.24 -5.67
N LYS A 147 -22.23 -10.77 -4.74
CA LYS A 147 -21.83 -10.48 -3.36
C LYS A 147 -21.53 -11.72 -2.53
N THR A 148 -21.96 -12.90 -2.98
CA THR A 148 -21.82 -14.13 -2.20
C THR A 148 -20.35 -14.48 -2.00
N ALA A 149 -19.87 -14.30 -0.77
CA ALA A 149 -18.59 -14.81 -0.33
C ALA A 149 -18.63 -16.34 -0.32
N ALA A 150 -17.83 -16.97 -1.18
CA ALA A 150 -17.63 -18.42 -1.12
C ALA A 150 -16.46 -18.72 -0.18
N VAL A 151 -16.77 -19.14 1.05
CA VAL A 151 -15.76 -19.59 2.02
C VAL A 151 -15.35 -21.01 1.66
N VAL A 152 -14.07 -21.20 1.35
CA VAL A 152 -13.52 -22.50 1.00
C VAL A 152 -12.60 -22.96 2.13
N VAL A 153 -13.01 -24.07 2.77
CA VAL A 153 -12.23 -24.75 3.80
C VAL A 153 -11.71 -26.05 3.22
N VAL A 154 -10.40 -26.14 2.99
CA VAL A 154 -9.76 -27.37 2.52
C VAL A 154 -9.16 -28.09 3.73
N ASN A 155 -9.95 -28.95 4.36
CA ASN A 155 -9.42 -29.89 5.35
C ASN A 155 -8.74 -31.04 4.63
N ASN A 156 -7.46 -30.90 4.27
CA ASN A 156 -6.56 -32.00 3.88
C ASN A 156 -5.06 -31.62 3.93
N GLY A 157 -4.67 -30.65 4.78
CA GLY A 157 -3.25 -30.35 5.05
C GLY A 157 -2.47 -29.64 3.94
N GLU A 158 -3.04 -29.44 2.74
CA GLU A 158 -2.35 -28.84 1.59
C GLU A 158 -2.71 -27.37 1.30
N PHE A 159 -3.83 -26.83 1.80
CA PHE A 159 -4.28 -25.47 1.48
C PHE A 159 -4.68 -24.65 2.72
N VAL A 160 -4.24 -23.39 2.74
CA VAL A 160 -4.65 -22.36 3.71
C VAL A 160 -6.10 -21.96 3.42
N PRO A 161 -6.99 -21.84 4.42
CA PRO A 161 -8.38 -21.44 4.19
C PRO A 161 -8.45 -20.04 3.55
N TYR A 162 -9.43 -19.85 2.68
CA TYR A 162 -9.63 -18.59 1.98
C TYR A 162 -11.11 -18.29 1.76
N VAL A 163 -11.40 -17.03 1.45
CA VAL A 163 -12.71 -16.60 0.96
C VAL A 163 -12.56 -15.93 -0.40
N ASP A 164 -13.39 -16.31 -1.34
CA ASP A 164 -13.55 -15.61 -2.61
C ASP A 164 -14.70 -14.61 -2.49
N VAL A 165 -14.43 -13.33 -2.73
CA VAL A 165 -15.39 -12.24 -2.52
C VAL A 165 -15.40 -11.25 -3.67
N SER A 166 -16.56 -10.65 -3.93
CA SER A 166 -16.64 -9.47 -4.80
C SER A 166 -15.83 -8.32 -4.23
N ALA A 167 -15.13 -7.59 -5.10
CA ALA A 167 -14.36 -6.42 -4.72
C ALA A 167 -15.24 -5.24 -4.26
N GLY A 168 -16.53 -5.27 -4.59
CA GLY A 168 -17.52 -4.32 -4.08
C GLY A 168 -18.06 -4.68 -2.69
N GLU A 169 -17.70 -5.83 -2.12
CA GLU A 169 -18.17 -6.25 -0.79
C GLU A 169 -17.43 -5.51 0.34
N LEU A 170 -18.14 -5.25 1.44
CA LEU A 170 -17.60 -4.61 2.64
C LEU A 170 -16.91 -5.63 3.56
N TRP A 171 -15.80 -5.24 4.17
CA TRP A 171 -15.06 -6.10 5.12
C TRP A 171 -15.91 -6.59 6.30
N ILE A 172 -16.88 -5.80 6.76
CA ILE A 172 -17.81 -6.22 7.83
C ILE A 172 -18.67 -7.42 7.43
N ASN A 173 -19.14 -7.49 6.18
CA ASN A 173 -19.95 -8.60 5.69
C ASN A 173 -19.11 -9.86 5.53
N ILE A 174 -17.86 -9.70 5.11
CA ILE A 174 -16.88 -10.80 5.01
C ILE A 174 -16.58 -11.37 6.39
N LEU A 175 -16.38 -10.51 7.40
CA LEU A 175 -16.22 -10.95 8.78
C LEU A 175 -17.43 -11.76 9.25
N HIS A 176 -18.65 -11.23 9.07
CA HIS A 176 -19.86 -11.96 9.46
C HIS A 176 -20.02 -13.32 8.77
N GLU A 177 -19.70 -13.41 7.48
CA GLU A 177 -19.80 -14.68 6.75
C GLU A 177 -18.73 -15.67 7.20
N THR A 178 -17.47 -15.23 7.28
CA THR A 178 -16.34 -16.10 7.66
C THR A 178 -16.44 -16.62 9.09
N LEU A 179 -17.00 -15.82 10.01
CA LEU A 179 -17.25 -16.24 11.39
C LEU A 179 -18.22 -17.42 11.50
N LYS A 180 -19.16 -17.60 10.55
CA LYS A 180 -20.05 -18.78 10.51
C LYS A 180 -19.27 -20.09 10.32
N HIS A 181 -18.04 -19.99 9.81
CA HIS A 181 -17.11 -21.10 9.62
C HIS A 181 -16.00 -21.14 10.67
N GLY A 182 -16.06 -20.28 11.70
CA GLY A 182 -15.01 -20.15 12.70
C GLY A 182 -13.70 -19.58 12.14
N LEU A 183 -13.78 -18.81 11.06
CA LEU A 183 -12.63 -18.23 10.36
C LEU A 183 -12.75 -16.70 10.29
N ALA A 184 -11.61 -16.03 10.06
CA ALA A 184 -11.56 -14.59 9.86
C ALA A 184 -10.33 -14.19 9.01
N PRO A 185 -10.37 -13.06 8.26
CA PRO A 185 -9.18 -12.43 7.70
C PRO A 185 -8.10 -12.11 8.74
N LYS A 186 -6.83 -12.16 8.32
CA LYS A 186 -5.65 -11.97 9.19
C LYS A 186 -5.25 -10.51 9.41
N SER A 187 -5.52 -9.67 8.41
CA SER A 187 -5.18 -8.24 8.41
C SER A 187 -6.40 -7.40 8.11
N TRP A 188 -6.51 -6.29 8.82
CA TRP A 188 -7.71 -5.45 8.83
C TRP A 188 -7.42 -4.00 8.48
N THR A 189 -8.50 -3.23 8.43
CA THR A 189 -8.53 -1.77 8.55
C THR A 189 -9.29 -1.44 9.82
N ASP A 190 -8.97 -0.30 10.46
CA ASP A 190 -9.64 0.11 11.71
C ASP A 190 -11.15 0.32 11.54
N TYR A 191 -11.57 0.60 10.31
CA TYR A 191 -12.96 0.74 9.92
C TYR A 191 -13.35 -0.34 8.91
N LEU A 192 -14.42 -1.09 9.19
CA LEU A 192 -14.82 -2.27 8.40
C LEU A 192 -15.87 -2.01 7.32
N HIS A 193 -16.48 -0.82 7.26
CA HIS A 193 -17.38 -0.46 6.16
C HIS A 193 -16.58 0.17 5.00
N LEU A 194 -15.55 -0.55 4.58
CA LEU A 194 -14.74 -0.26 3.40
C LEU A 194 -14.85 -1.44 2.46
N THR A 195 -14.83 -1.19 1.15
CA THR A 195 -14.87 -2.28 0.17
C THR A 195 -13.50 -2.93 0.00
N VAL A 196 -13.50 -4.22 -0.33
CA VAL A 196 -12.28 -5.00 -0.62
C VAL A 196 -11.44 -4.34 -1.72
N GLY A 197 -12.04 -4.02 -2.85
CA GLY A 197 -11.32 -3.40 -3.97
C GLY A 197 -10.73 -2.03 -3.61
N GLY A 198 -11.41 -1.27 -2.75
CA GLY A 198 -10.95 0.05 -2.29
C GLY A 198 -9.70 -0.04 -1.41
N THR A 199 -9.71 -0.93 -0.41
CA THR A 199 -8.56 -1.09 0.49
C THR A 199 -7.39 -1.75 -0.21
N LEU A 200 -7.61 -2.76 -1.04
CA LEU A 200 -6.56 -3.44 -1.83
C LEU A 200 -5.92 -2.53 -2.88
N SER A 201 -6.66 -1.54 -3.39
CA SER A 201 -6.09 -0.51 -4.28
C SER A 201 -5.16 0.48 -3.55
N ASN A 202 -5.14 0.48 -2.21
CA ASN A 202 -4.27 1.32 -1.39
C ASN A 202 -3.23 0.48 -0.64
N ALA A 203 -3.65 -0.24 0.40
CA ALA A 203 -2.86 -1.20 1.17
C ALA A 203 -3.76 -1.99 2.14
N GLY A 204 -4.58 -1.27 2.92
CA GLY A 204 -5.38 -1.82 4.01
C GLY A 204 -4.52 -2.15 5.24
N ILE A 205 -4.35 -1.18 6.14
CA ILE A 205 -3.46 -1.27 7.31
C ILE A 205 -4.27 -1.08 8.59
N SER A 206 -3.90 -1.83 9.62
CA SER A 206 -4.34 -1.72 11.00
C SER A 206 -3.27 -2.38 11.89
N GLY A 207 -3.47 -2.42 13.21
CA GLY A 207 -2.51 -2.91 14.18
C GLY A 207 -2.07 -4.39 14.06
N GLN A 208 -2.61 -5.18 13.13
CA GLN A 208 -2.12 -6.55 12.84
C GLN A 208 -1.03 -6.58 11.75
N ALA A 209 -0.86 -5.48 11.01
CA ALA A 209 -0.01 -5.44 9.82
C ALA A 209 1.49 -5.65 10.13
N PHE A 210 1.94 -5.38 11.35
CA PHE A 210 3.33 -5.66 11.75
C PHE A 210 3.66 -7.17 11.69
N ARG A 211 2.65 -8.04 11.88
CA ARG A 211 2.80 -9.50 11.86
C ARG A 211 2.41 -10.11 10.52
N HIS A 212 1.27 -9.69 9.98
CA HIS A 212 0.68 -10.32 8.79
C HIS A 212 0.92 -9.54 7.49
N GLY A 213 1.59 -8.37 7.57
CA GLY A 213 1.57 -7.39 6.50
C GLY A 213 0.17 -6.74 6.34
N PRO A 214 0.05 -5.70 5.51
CA PRO A 214 -1.25 -5.13 5.13
C PRO A 214 -2.17 -6.14 4.42
N GLN A 215 -3.43 -5.77 4.17
CA GLN A 215 -4.40 -6.60 3.44
C GLN A 215 -3.87 -7.02 2.06
N ILE A 216 -3.14 -6.16 1.36
CA ILE A 216 -2.51 -6.50 0.07
C ILE A 216 -1.49 -7.66 0.13
N ASN A 217 -0.94 -7.99 1.31
CA ASN A 217 -0.08 -9.17 1.51
C ASN A 217 -0.85 -10.46 1.77
N ASN A 218 -2.17 -10.38 1.96
CA ASN A 218 -3.03 -11.48 2.38
C ASN A 218 -4.04 -11.88 1.29
N VAL A 219 -3.70 -11.61 0.03
CA VAL A 219 -4.49 -11.97 -1.15
C VAL A 219 -3.75 -13.08 -1.89
N PHE A 220 -4.48 -14.08 -2.41
CA PHE A 220 -3.90 -15.15 -3.23
C PHE A 220 -4.12 -14.95 -4.72
N GLN A 221 -5.25 -14.33 -5.09
CA GLN A 221 -5.66 -14.17 -6.47
C GLN A 221 -6.62 -13.00 -6.60
N LEU A 222 -6.61 -12.34 -7.75
CA LEU A 222 -7.53 -11.29 -8.14
C LEU A 222 -8.15 -11.59 -9.51
N GLU A 223 -9.37 -11.11 -9.70
CA GLU A 223 -9.95 -10.90 -11.02
C GLU A 223 -10.02 -9.40 -11.27
N VAL A 224 -9.56 -8.97 -12.45
CA VAL A 224 -9.41 -7.57 -12.80
C VAL A 224 -9.98 -7.33 -14.19
N VAL A 225 -10.79 -6.28 -14.33
CA VAL A 225 -11.12 -5.70 -15.63
C VAL A 225 -10.07 -4.64 -15.96
N THR A 226 -9.24 -4.91 -16.95
CA THR A 226 -8.08 -4.05 -17.28
C THR A 226 -8.54 -2.69 -17.81
N GLY A 227 -7.93 -1.59 -17.34
CA GLY A 227 -8.17 -0.24 -17.86
C GLY A 227 -7.17 0.20 -18.93
N TYR A 228 -6.16 -0.64 -19.17
CA TYR A 228 -4.93 -0.28 -19.86
C TYR A 228 -4.65 -1.20 -21.05
N SER A 229 -4.24 -0.65 -22.20
CA SER A 229 -3.60 -1.43 -23.27
C SER A 229 -2.10 -1.25 -23.11
N SER A 230 -1.31 -2.31 -22.92
CA SER A 230 0.14 -2.31 -22.57
C SER A 230 1.12 -1.52 -23.46
N ALA A 231 0.69 -0.53 -24.22
CA ALA A 231 1.55 0.58 -24.62
C ALA A 231 1.87 1.51 -23.43
N VAL A 232 2.28 0.96 -22.27
CA VAL A 232 2.93 1.75 -21.21
C VAL A 232 4.23 2.18 -21.81
N LYS A 233 4.20 3.36 -22.43
CA LYS A 233 5.35 4.24 -22.42
C LYS A 233 5.67 4.41 -20.94
N LEU A 234 6.59 3.59 -20.43
CA LEU A 234 7.26 3.84 -19.17
C LEU A 234 7.86 5.23 -19.32
N GLU A 235 7.14 6.25 -18.88
CA GLU A 235 7.72 7.56 -18.62
C GLU A 235 8.63 7.38 -17.41
N ILE A 236 9.82 6.82 -17.68
CA ILE A 236 10.96 6.76 -16.76
C ILE A 236 11.21 8.14 -16.12
N GLU A 237 10.76 9.21 -16.78
CA GLU A 237 10.75 10.60 -16.31
C GLU A 237 9.99 10.83 -14.99
N LYS A 238 9.06 9.94 -14.58
CA LYS A 238 8.30 10.08 -13.31
C LYS A 238 8.75 9.13 -12.20
N PHE A 239 9.82 8.36 -12.40
CA PHE A 239 10.39 7.49 -11.38
C PHE A 239 11.21 8.31 -10.37
N ASP A 240 10.64 8.61 -9.20
CA ASP A 240 11.29 9.42 -8.14
C ASP A 240 12.03 8.61 -7.07
N GLY A 241 12.01 7.27 -7.19
CA GLY A 241 12.68 6.35 -6.26
C GLY A 241 12.06 6.23 -4.87
N ARG A 242 10.91 6.88 -4.59
CA ARG A 242 10.27 6.85 -3.26
C ARG A 242 9.04 5.97 -3.18
N ILE A 243 8.22 5.95 -4.23
CA ILE A 243 6.89 5.32 -4.19
C ILE A 243 6.91 3.88 -4.76
N ASN A 244 7.85 3.57 -5.65
CA ASN A 244 7.82 2.33 -6.46
C ASN A 244 9.07 1.45 -6.30
N PHE A 245 9.83 1.59 -5.20
CA PHE A 245 11.08 0.86 -5.02
C PHE A 245 10.88 -0.66 -4.89
N GLY A 246 9.79 -1.10 -4.25
CA GLY A 246 9.46 -2.53 -4.13
C GLY A 246 9.11 -3.20 -5.46
N LEU A 247 8.30 -2.53 -6.30
CA LEU A 247 7.98 -2.96 -7.66
C LEU A 247 9.24 -3.04 -8.53
N TRP A 248 10.12 -2.05 -8.40
CA TRP A 248 11.42 -2.04 -9.09
C TRP A 248 12.33 -3.18 -8.63
N GLN A 249 12.39 -3.48 -7.32
CA GLN A 249 13.19 -4.58 -6.77
C GLN A 249 12.77 -5.95 -7.30
N VAL A 250 11.46 -6.23 -7.34
CA VAL A 250 10.92 -7.49 -7.85
C VAL A 250 11.20 -7.62 -9.34
N GLN A 251 10.93 -6.58 -10.12
CA GLN A 251 11.12 -6.61 -11.58
C GLN A 251 12.60 -6.69 -11.99
N VAL A 252 13.51 -6.03 -11.29
CA VAL A 252 14.96 -6.14 -11.55
C VAL A 252 15.49 -7.52 -11.16
N LYS A 253 15.05 -8.07 -10.03
CA LYS A 253 15.42 -9.43 -9.61
C LYS A 253 14.96 -10.48 -10.63
N ASP A 254 13.72 -10.36 -11.11
CA ASP A 254 13.16 -11.27 -12.11
C ASP A 254 13.84 -11.15 -13.47
N VAL A 255 14.18 -9.92 -13.90
CA VAL A 255 14.97 -9.69 -15.12
C VAL A 255 16.38 -10.29 -15.01
N LEU A 256 17.04 -10.22 -13.84
CA LEU A 256 18.37 -10.80 -13.62
C LEU A 256 18.34 -12.35 -13.59
N ILE A 257 17.24 -12.93 -13.13
CA ILE A 257 17.01 -14.39 -13.13
C ILE A 257 16.67 -14.87 -14.55
N GLN A 258 15.76 -14.20 -15.24
CA GLN A 258 15.31 -14.56 -16.60
C GLN A 258 16.36 -14.34 -17.69
N SER A 259 17.23 -13.34 -17.53
CA SER A 259 18.33 -13.07 -18.48
C SER A 259 19.49 -14.07 -18.39
N GLY A 260 19.44 -15.07 -17.50
CA GLY A 260 20.53 -16.02 -17.29
C GLY A 260 21.76 -15.42 -16.60
N LEU A 261 21.74 -14.12 -16.29
CA LEU A 261 22.82 -13.41 -15.60
C LEU A 261 23.05 -13.97 -14.20
N HIS A 262 21.98 -14.39 -13.51
CA HIS A 262 22.06 -15.10 -12.24
C HIS A 262 22.89 -16.40 -12.34
N LYS A 263 22.72 -17.17 -13.41
CA LYS A 263 23.48 -18.40 -13.66
C LYS A 263 24.95 -18.11 -13.97
N ALA A 264 25.21 -17.10 -14.80
CA ALA A 264 26.57 -16.64 -15.13
C ALA A 264 27.34 -16.09 -13.92
N LEU A 265 26.66 -15.40 -13.00
CA LEU A 265 27.21 -14.94 -11.71
C LEU A 265 27.50 -16.14 -10.78
N LYS A 266 26.58 -17.11 -10.68
CA LYS A 266 26.73 -18.30 -9.83
C LYS A 266 27.91 -19.19 -10.29
N GLU A 267 28.05 -19.40 -11.60
CA GLU A 267 29.15 -20.18 -12.20
C GLU A 267 30.51 -19.47 -12.09
N LYS A 268 30.56 -18.14 -12.21
CA LYS A 268 31.81 -17.38 -11.98
C LYS A 268 32.23 -17.33 -10.52
N ILE A 269 31.30 -17.38 -9.56
CA ILE A 269 31.61 -17.37 -8.12
C ILE A 269 32.11 -18.76 -7.65
N SER A 270 31.71 -19.86 -8.30
CA SER A 270 32.17 -21.22 -7.93
C SER A 270 33.66 -21.50 -8.16
N GLY A 271 34.40 -20.60 -8.81
CA GLY A 271 35.85 -20.71 -9.00
C GLY A 271 36.71 -20.01 -7.94
N TYR A 272 36.10 -19.35 -6.94
CA TYR A 272 36.82 -18.51 -5.98
C TYR A 272 36.87 -19.13 -4.57
N SER A 273 38.05 -18.98 -3.94
CA SER A 273 38.36 -19.42 -2.57
C SER A 273 37.35 -18.92 -1.54
N SER A 274 37.16 -19.73 -0.51
CA SER A 274 36.05 -19.85 0.45
C SER A 274 35.72 -18.66 1.37
N ALA A 275 36.01 -17.41 1.00
CA ALA A 275 35.81 -16.26 1.88
C ALA A 275 34.52 -15.45 1.65
N VAL A 276 33.78 -15.60 0.54
CA VAL A 276 32.53 -14.85 0.35
C VAL A 276 31.49 -15.68 -0.40
N LYS A 277 30.56 -16.28 0.37
CA LYS A 277 29.36 -16.91 -0.18
C LYS A 277 28.30 -15.83 -0.37
N LEU A 278 28.02 -15.46 -1.61
CA LEU A 278 27.04 -14.43 -1.97
C LEU A 278 25.64 -15.09 -2.02
N GLU A 279 24.90 -15.04 -0.91
CA GLU A 279 23.51 -15.52 -0.87
C GLU A 279 22.59 -14.44 -1.45
N ILE A 280 22.45 -14.43 -2.77
CA ILE A 280 21.54 -13.53 -3.53
C ILE A 280 20.09 -13.64 -3.02
N GLU A 281 19.70 -14.78 -2.45
CA GLU A 281 18.39 -15.00 -1.83
C GLU A 281 18.18 -14.20 -0.54
N LYS A 282 19.24 -13.71 0.11
CA LYS A 282 19.19 -12.89 1.34
C LYS A 282 19.40 -11.39 1.12
N PHE A 283 19.43 -10.94 -0.14
CA PHE A 283 19.59 -9.52 -0.46
C PHE A 283 18.27 -8.75 -0.21
N ASP A 284 18.20 -8.03 0.90
CA ASP A 284 17.01 -7.24 1.32
C ASP A 284 17.08 -5.74 0.95
N GLY A 285 18.20 -5.31 0.37
CA GLY A 285 18.42 -3.92 -0.06
C GLY A 285 18.62 -2.90 1.07
N ARG A 286 18.57 -3.31 2.34
CA ARG A 286 18.88 -2.44 3.50
C ARG A 286 20.29 -2.67 4.02
N ILE A 287 20.77 -3.92 3.98
CA ILE A 287 22.11 -4.29 4.43
C ILE A 287 22.99 -4.58 3.20
N ASN A 288 24.24 -4.08 3.21
CA ASN A 288 25.28 -4.34 2.20
C ASN A 288 25.15 -3.67 0.81
N PHE A 289 24.40 -2.57 0.66
CA PHE A 289 24.36 -1.81 -0.61
C PHE A 289 25.75 -1.31 -1.06
N GLY A 290 26.62 -0.90 -0.13
CA GLY A 290 28.00 -0.51 -0.43
C GLY A 290 28.89 -1.69 -0.89
N LEU A 291 28.66 -2.89 -0.36
CA LEU A 291 29.33 -4.12 -0.79
C LEU A 291 28.86 -4.56 -2.18
N TRP A 292 27.56 -4.40 -2.46
CA TRP A 292 26.97 -4.62 -3.78
C TRP A 292 27.53 -3.65 -4.82
N GLN A 293 27.71 -2.37 -4.49
CA GLN A 293 28.36 -1.39 -5.38
C GLN A 293 29.79 -1.79 -5.77
N VAL A 294 30.60 -2.23 -4.80
CA VAL A 294 31.99 -2.67 -5.05
C VAL A 294 32.00 -3.92 -5.93
N GLN A 295 31.13 -4.89 -5.64
CA GLN A 295 31.08 -6.17 -6.37
C GLN A 295 30.54 -6.03 -7.80
N VAL A 296 29.53 -5.18 -8.02
CA VAL A 296 29.02 -4.89 -9.36
C VAL A 296 30.05 -4.10 -10.19
N ASN A 297 30.75 -3.14 -9.59
CA ASN A 297 31.85 -2.45 -10.27
C ASN A 297 32.99 -3.41 -10.66
N ASP A 298 33.40 -4.30 -9.75
CA ASP A 298 34.43 -5.30 -10.05
C ASP A 298 34.00 -6.26 -11.17
N VAL A 299 32.73 -6.70 -11.17
CA VAL A 299 32.18 -7.54 -12.25
C VAL A 299 32.15 -6.80 -13.60
N LEU A 300 31.80 -5.51 -13.62
CA LEU A 300 31.79 -4.69 -14.83
C LEU A 300 33.20 -4.41 -15.38
N ILE A 301 34.18 -4.24 -14.49
CA ILE A 301 35.60 -4.05 -14.84
C ILE A 301 36.21 -5.36 -15.35
N GLN A 302 35.99 -6.48 -14.65
CA GLN A 302 36.58 -7.79 -14.98
C GLN A 302 35.90 -8.50 -16.15
N SER A 303 34.64 -8.19 -16.45
CA SER A 303 33.94 -8.70 -17.64
C SER A 303 34.36 -8.01 -18.95
N GLY A 304 35.19 -6.98 -18.89
CA GLY A 304 35.57 -6.17 -20.06
C GLY A 304 34.46 -5.24 -20.56
N LEU A 305 33.27 -5.26 -19.94
CA LEU A 305 32.14 -4.40 -20.29
C LEU A 305 32.48 -2.91 -20.08
N HIS A 306 33.27 -2.61 -19.05
CA HIS A 306 33.81 -1.27 -18.80
C HIS A 306 34.70 -0.77 -19.96
N LYS A 307 35.44 -1.66 -20.62
CA LYS A 307 36.29 -1.32 -21.78
C LYS A 307 35.46 -1.12 -23.05
N ALA A 308 34.45 -1.96 -23.27
CA ALA A 308 33.50 -1.82 -24.39
C ALA A 308 32.67 -0.52 -24.28
N LEU A 309 32.31 -0.11 -23.05
CA LEU A 309 31.67 1.17 -22.77
C LEU A 309 32.63 2.36 -23.02
N LYS A 310 33.89 2.27 -22.57
CA LYS A 310 34.92 3.31 -22.82
C LYS A 310 35.24 3.50 -24.31
N GLU A 311 35.38 2.43 -25.07
CA GLU A 311 35.69 2.48 -26.50
C GLU A 311 34.54 3.09 -27.31
N LYS A 312 33.28 2.80 -26.96
CA LYS A 312 32.10 3.40 -27.61
C LYS A 312 31.86 4.87 -27.26
N ILE A 313 32.43 5.38 -26.18
CA ILE A 313 32.33 6.79 -25.76
C ILE A 313 33.42 7.67 -26.41
N SER A 314 34.46 7.06 -27.00
CA SER A 314 35.57 7.79 -27.66
C SER A 314 35.16 8.61 -28.91
N GLY A 315 33.93 8.41 -29.42
CA GLY A 315 33.35 9.22 -30.50
C GLY A 315 32.68 10.53 -30.05
N TYR A 316 32.60 10.80 -28.75
CA TYR A 316 32.00 12.04 -28.23
C TYR A 316 33.08 13.06 -27.85
N SER A 317 32.87 14.30 -28.30
CA SER A 317 33.71 15.47 -28.01
C SER A 317 34.08 15.58 -26.53
N SER A 318 35.30 16.05 -26.28
CA SER A 318 36.06 16.07 -25.02
C SER A 318 35.45 16.84 -23.84
N ALA A 319 34.16 17.17 -23.86
CA ALA A 319 33.45 17.82 -22.75
C ALA A 319 32.74 16.83 -21.81
N VAL A 320 32.70 15.53 -22.11
CA VAL A 320 32.07 14.50 -21.24
C VAL A 320 33.13 13.51 -20.73
N LYS A 321 34.18 14.04 -20.12
CA LYS A 321 35.01 13.26 -19.19
C LYS A 321 34.39 13.39 -17.80
N LEU A 322 33.38 12.58 -17.49
CA LEU A 322 32.79 12.52 -16.16
C LEU A 322 33.35 11.32 -15.39
N GLU A 323 34.03 11.64 -14.30
CA GLU A 323 34.64 10.73 -13.34
C GLU A 323 33.57 9.82 -12.71
N ILE A 324 33.57 8.55 -13.12
CA ILE A 324 32.82 7.45 -12.51
C ILE A 324 33.18 7.29 -11.01
N GLU A 325 34.32 7.82 -10.58
CA GLU A 325 34.83 7.75 -9.20
C GLU A 325 34.09 8.66 -8.19
N LYS A 326 33.16 9.53 -8.62
CA LYS A 326 32.42 10.46 -7.74
C LYS A 326 30.94 10.10 -7.52
N PHE A 327 30.55 8.86 -7.78
CA PHE A 327 29.17 8.42 -7.61
C PHE A 327 28.82 8.15 -6.13
N ASP A 328 28.13 9.09 -5.48
CA ASP A 328 27.69 9.00 -4.07
C ASP A 328 26.19 8.70 -3.89
N GLY A 329 25.47 8.48 -5.00
CA GLY A 329 24.02 8.20 -4.99
C GLY A 329 23.12 9.40 -4.71
N ARG A 330 23.65 10.63 -4.59
CA ARG A 330 22.84 11.84 -4.37
C ARG A 330 22.86 12.80 -5.55
N ILE A 331 23.96 12.85 -6.29
CA ILE A 331 24.17 13.76 -7.41
C ILE A 331 24.43 12.89 -8.63
N ASN A 332 23.62 13.01 -9.70
CA ASN A 332 23.70 12.27 -10.98
C ASN A 332 22.75 11.07 -11.20
N PHE A 333 21.67 10.93 -10.42
CA PHE A 333 20.61 9.93 -10.69
C PHE A 333 20.00 10.07 -12.11
N GLY A 334 19.86 11.31 -12.60
CA GLY A 334 19.37 11.61 -13.95
C GLY A 334 20.23 11.07 -15.09
N LEU A 335 21.56 11.10 -14.95
CA LEU A 335 22.47 10.56 -15.97
C LEU A 335 22.47 9.03 -15.96
N TRP A 336 22.29 8.42 -14.78
CA TRP A 336 22.14 6.98 -14.65
C TRP A 336 20.82 6.47 -15.25
N GLN A 337 19.72 7.21 -15.11
CA GLN A 337 18.44 6.91 -15.76
C GLN A 337 18.56 6.85 -17.29
N ILE A 338 19.31 7.78 -17.88
CA ILE A 338 19.54 7.84 -19.35
C ILE A 338 20.36 6.61 -19.80
N GLN A 339 21.38 6.23 -19.04
CA GLN A 339 22.26 5.10 -19.39
C GLN A 339 21.56 3.74 -19.25
N VAL A 340 20.73 3.54 -18.22
CA VAL A 340 19.93 2.30 -18.05
C VAL A 340 18.88 2.19 -19.17
N LYS A 341 18.24 3.30 -19.54
CA LYS A 341 17.29 3.37 -20.66
C LYS A 341 17.95 2.94 -21.98
N ASP A 342 19.15 3.43 -22.27
CA ASP A 342 19.86 3.10 -23.51
C ASP A 342 20.28 1.62 -23.56
N VAL A 343 20.66 1.03 -22.42
CA VAL A 343 20.98 -0.40 -22.30
C VAL A 343 19.74 -1.29 -22.52
N LEU A 344 18.57 -0.89 -22.01
CA LEU A 344 17.31 -1.62 -22.21
C LEU A 344 16.82 -1.56 -23.67
N ILE A 345 17.06 -0.46 -24.37
CA ILE A 345 16.74 -0.30 -25.79
C ILE A 345 17.69 -1.14 -26.66
N GLN A 346 19.00 -1.09 -26.39
CA GLN A 346 20.01 -1.81 -27.19
C GLN A 346 19.99 -3.34 -26.98
N SER A 347 19.51 -3.82 -25.83
CA SER A 347 19.39 -5.25 -25.52
C SER A 347 18.14 -5.94 -26.11
N GLY A 348 17.23 -5.18 -26.73
CA GLY A 348 15.96 -5.72 -27.24
C GLY A 348 14.92 -6.05 -26.16
N LEU A 349 15.28 -5.95 -24.86
CA LEU A 349 14.36 -6.13 -23.73
C LEU A 349 13.21 -5.12 -23.76
N HIS A 350 13.47 -3.91 -24.25
CA HIS A 350 12.43 -2.90 -24.47
C HIS A 350 11.32 -3.37 -25.44
N LYS A 351 11.65 -4.25 -26.41
CA LYS A 351 10.68 -4.83 -27.34
C LYS A 351 9.89 -5.99 -26.71
N ALA A 352 10.54 -6.81 -25.86
CA ALA A 352 9.88 -7.89 -25.12
C ALA A 352 8.92 -7.38 -24.03
N LEU A 353 9.26 -6.27 -23.37
CA LEU A 353 8.37 -5.56 -22.42
C LEU A 353 7.18 -4.88 -23.10
N LYS A 354 7.26 -4.61 -24.41
CA LYS A 354 6.16 -4.03 -25.20
C LYS A 354 5.07 -5.03 -25.59
N GLU A 355 5.36 -6.33 -25.57
CA GLU A 355 4.55 -7.32 -26.30
C GLU A 355 3.61 -8.20 -25.45
N LYS A 356 3.39 -7.93 -24.15
CA LYS A 356 2.43 -8.74 -23.36
C LYS A 356 1.47 -7.90 -22.50
N ILE A 357 0.22 -8.33 -22.47
CA ILE A 357 -1.01 -7.73 -21.88
C ILE A 357 -1.70 -6.69 -22.79
N SER A 358 -2.15 -7.13 -23.96
CA SER A 358 -3.10 -6.37 -24.77
C SER A 358 -4.52 -6.52 -24.20
N GLY A 359 -5.27 -5.42 -24.13
CA GLY A 359 -6.72 -5.46 -23.94
C GLY A 359 -7.22 -4.44 -22.93
N LYS A 360 -7.95 -3.41 -23.38
CA LYS A 360 -8.74 -2.55 -22.48
C LYS A 360 -10.12 -3.17 -22.30
N GLY A 361 -10.54 -3.31 -21.04
CA GLY A 361 -11.77 -3.96 -20.63
C GLY A 361 -11.74 -5.48 -20.71
N GLU A 362 -10.57 -6.11 -20.73
CA GLU A 362 -10.46 -7.57 -20.64
C GLU A 362 -10.56 -8.02 -19.19
N VAL A 363 -11.23 -9.16 -18.97
CA VAL A 363 -11.32 -9.79 -17.64
C VAL A 363 -10.14 -10.74 -17.49
N VAL A 364 -9.26 -10.45 -16.55
CA VAL A 364 -8.02 -11.19 -16.35
C VAL A 364 -7.92 -11.65 -14.91
N THR A 365 -7.69 -12.96 -14.71
CA THR A 365 -7.30 -13.51 -13.42
C THR A 365 -5.78 -13.38 -13.24
N CYS A 366 -5.34 -12.84 -12.10
CA CYS A 366 -3.92 -12.72 -11.76
C CYS A 366 -3.63 -13.17 -10.32
N SER A 367 -2.40 -13.65 -10.09
CA SER A 367 -1.86 -14.13 -8.82
C SER A 367 -0.33 -13.99 -8.84
N GLU A 368 0.35 -14.40 -7.76
CA GLU A 368 1.82 -14.40 -7.72
C GLU A 368 2.45 -15.24 -8.84
N THR A 369 1.76 -16.28 -9.34
CA THR A 369 2.28 -17.22 -10.35
C THR A 369 1.62 -17.06 -11.73
N ARG A 370 0.58 -16.25 -11.86
CA ARG A 370 -0.17 -16.05 -13.11
C ARG A 370 -0.42 -14.57 -13.35
N ASN A 371 -0.06 -14.04 -14.51
CA ASN A 371 -0.20 -12.61 -14.81
C ASN A 371 0.39 -11.72 -13.70
N THR A 372 1.56 -12.13 -13.20
CA THR A 372 2.20 -11.60 -11.99
C THR A 372 2.45 -10.09 -12.05
N GLU A 373 2.75 -9.55 -13.24
CA GLU A 373 2.90 -8.11 -13.45
C GLU A 373 1.59 -7.35 -13.13
N LEU A 374 0.45 -7.84 -13.64
CA LEU A 374 -0.85 -7.24 -13.35
C LEU A 374 -1.19 -7.39 -11.87
N TYR A 375 -0.93 -8.56 -11.28
CA TYR A 375 -1.18 -8.84 -9.87
C TYR A 375 -0.52 -7.82 -8.93
N TYR A 376 0.79 -7.61 -9.08
CA TYR A 376 1.50 -6.63 -8.25
C TYR A 376 1.23 -5.18 -8.64
N SER A 377 0.78 -4.91 -9.88
CA SER A 377 0.43 -3.55 -10.29
C SER A 377 -0.89 -3.09 -9.67
N VAL A 378 -1.90 -3.96 -9.54
CA VAL A 378 -3.21 -3.58 -9.00
C VAL A 378 -3.23 -3.45 -7.48
N LEU A 379 -2.42 -4.24 -6.77
CA LEU A 379 -2.25 -4.14 -5.32
C LEU A 379 -1.53 -2.85 -4.96
N GLY A 380 -2.20 -1.94 -4.25
CA GLY A 380 -1.71 -0.58 -4.03
C GLY A 380 -1.66 0.29 -5.29
N GLY A 381 -2.29 -0.15 -6.38
CA GLY A 381 -2.24 0.48 -7.68
C GLY A 381 -3.15 1.68 -7.88
N LEU A 382 -3.86 2.13 -6.83
CA LEU A 382 -4.76 3.29 -6.84
C LEU A 382 -5.79 3.24 -7.98
N GLY A 383 -6.25 2.04 -8.35
CA GLY A 383 -7.20 1.81 -9.44
C GLY A 383 -6.67 2.15 -10.86
N GLN A 384 -5.37 2.34 -11.05
CA GLN A 384 -4.80 2.85 -12.31
C GLN A 384 -4.71 1.79 -13.42
N PHE A 385 -4.56 0.52 -13.06
CA PHE A 385 -4.29 -0.56 -14.01
C PHE A 385 -5.55 -1.35 -14.40
N GLY A 386 -6.63 -1.18 -13.63
CA GLY A 386 -7.90 -1.85 -13.84
C GLY A 386 -8.77 -1.81 -12.61
N ILE A 387 -9.97 -2.38 -12.74
CA ILE A 387 -10.95 -2.51 -11.68
C ILE A 387 -10.88 -3.94 -11.16
N ILE A 388 -10.50 -4.11 -9.89
CA ILE A 388 -10.61 -5.39 -9.21
C ILE A 388 -12.10 -5.72 -9.09
N THR A 389 -12.53 -6.89 -9.54
CA THR A 389 -13.92 -7.37 -9.47
C THR A 389 -14.09 -8.49 -8.46
N ARG A 390 -13.05 -9.30 -8.23
CA ARG A 390 -13.04 -10.37 -7.24
C ARG A 390 -11.67 -10.50 -6.59
N ALA A 391 -11.64 -10.89 -5.33
CA ALA A 391 -10.41 -11.19 -4.60
C ALA A 391 -10.54 -12.51 -3.83
N ARG A 392 -9.43 -13.26 -3.78
CA ARG A 392 -9.26 -14.44 -2.92
C ARG A 392 -8.43 -14.05 -1.72
N ILE A 393 -9.02 -14.01 -0.54
CA ILE A 393 -8.41 -13.49 0.69
C ILE A 393 -8.05 -14.64 1.63
N SER A 394 -6.86 -14.63 2.20
CA SER A 394 -6.41 -15.61 3.19
C SER A 394 -7.15 -15.45 4.51
N LEU A 395 -7.55 -16.59 5.10
CA LEU A 395 -8.20 -16.66 6.41
C LEU A 395 -7.32 -17.38 7.44
N GLU A 396 -7.67 -17.21 8.70
CA GLU A 396 -7.19 -17.97 9.85
C GLU A 396 -8.35 -18.34 10.77
N ALA A 397 -8.07 -19.17 11.79
CA ALA A 397 -9.06 -19.48 12.82
C ALA A 397 -9.44 -18.20 13.58
N ALA A 398 -10.74 -17.94 13.70
CA ALA A 398 -11.24 -16.78 14.41
C ALA A 398 -11.10 -16.97 15.93
N PRO A 399 -10.43 -16.05 16.64
CA PRO A 399 -10.41 -16.08 18.09
C PRO A 399 -11.79 -15.76 18.66
N LYS A 400 -12.12 -16.37 19.81
CA LYS A 400 -13.41 -16.15 20.49
C LYS A 400 -13.36 -15.06 21.55
N THR A 401 -12.18 -14.73 22.05
CA THR A 401 -12.00 -13.69 23.06
C THR A 401 -10.89 -12.73 22.65
N VAL A 402 -11.13 -11.44 22.91
CA VAL A 402 -10.14 -10.38 22.77
C VAL A 402 -9.99 -9.67 24.11
N LYS A 403 -8.76 -9.66 24.64
CA LYS A 403 -8.37 -8.78 25.74
C LYS A 403 -7.73 -7.53 25.16
N TRP A 404 -8.39 -6.38 25.35
CA TRP A 404 -8.03 -5.09 24.77
C TRP A 404 -7.51 -4.15 25.86
N ILE A 405 -6.32 -3.57 25.66
CA ILE A 405 -5.58 -2.85 26.69
C ILE A 405 -5.12 -1.50 26.15
N ARG A 406 -5.28 -0.45 26.97
CA ARG A 406 -4.75 0.89 26.75
C ARG A 406 -3.86 1.32 27.91
N MET A 407 -2.78 2.03 27.59
CA MET A 407 -1.86 2.58 28.58
C MET A 407 -1.23 3.88 28.06
N LEU A 408 -0.90 4.81 28.97
CA LEU A 408 -0.34 6.12 28.62
C LEU A 408 1.16 6.22 28.92
N TYR A 409 1.84 7.02 28.10
CA TYR A 409 3.21 7.46 28.24
C TYR A 409 3.27 8.98 28.22
N SER A 410 4.15 9.58 29.03
CA SER A 410 4.44 11.01 28.99
C SER A 410 5.55 11.37 27.99
N GLU A 411 6.46 10.43 27.71
CA GLU A 411 7.62 10.64 26.85
C GLU A 411 7.51 9.85 25.55
N PHE A 412 7.63 10.53 24.41
CA PHE A 412 7.54 9.91 23.09
C PHE A 412 8.60 8.82 22.88
N SER A 413 9.83 9.05 23.36
CA SER A 413 10.93 8.09 23.17
C SER A 413 10.67 6.76 23.87
N MET A 414 9.96 6.78 25.00
CA MET A 414 9.59 5.57 25.74
C MET A 414 8.46 4.84 25.01
N PHE A 415 7.44 5.58 24.58
CA PHE A 415 6.32 5.07 23.79
C PHE A 415 6.79 4.40 22.48
N ALA A 416 7.61 5.09 21.70
CA ALA A 416 8.11 4.58 20.42
C ALA A 416 9.01 3.35 20.60
N ARG A 417 9.92 3.37 21.58
CA ARG A 417 10.78 2.22 21.88
C ARG A 417 9.96 1.00 22.27
N ASP A 418 8.92 1.17 23.10
CA ASP A 418 8.09 0.06 23.55
C ASP A 418 7.22 -0.49 22.42
N GLN A 419 6.72 0.36 21.51
CA GLN A 419 6.07 -0.10 20.27
C GLN A 419 7.02 -0.90 19.39
N GLU A 420 8.22 -0.38 19.11
CA GLU A 420 9.26 -1.06 18.32
C GLU A 420 9.67 -2.40 18.95
N TYR A 421 9.79 -2.43 20.28
CA TYR A 421 10.07 -3.65 21.03
C TYR A 421 8.97 -4.68 20.79
N LEU A 422 7.70 -4.32 21.02
CA LEU A 422 6.58 -5.24 20.90
C LEU A 422 6.42 -5.81 19.48
N ILE A 423 6.61 -5.01 18.43
CA ILE A 423 6.50 -5.50 17.05
C ILE A 423 7.69 -6.37 16.61
N SER A 424 8.80 -6.34 17.35
CA SER A 424 9.99 -7.16 17.05
C SER A 424 9.94 -8.56 17.66
N LEU A 425 9.04 -8.78 18.62
CA LEU A 425 8.90 -10.05 19.33
C LEU A 425 8.08 -11.06 18.53
N GLU A 426 8.52 -12.32 18.54
CA GLU A 426 7.79 -13.44 17.92
C GLU A 426 6.46 -13.71 18.66
N ASN A 427 6.52 -13.79 20.00
CA ASN A 427 5.37 -14.00 20.87
C ASN A 427 4.92 -12.69 21.52
N THR A 428 4.09 -11.93 20.81
CA THR A 428 3.65 -10.58 21.22
C THR A 428 2.12 -10.44 21.18
N PHE A 429 1.62 -9.23 21.41
CA PHE A 429 0.21 -8.87 21.20
C PHE A 429 -0.21 -9.11 19.75
N ASP A 430 -1.48 -9.38 19.51
CA ASP A 430 -2.01 -9.70 18.17
C ASP A 430 -2.43 -8.42 17.41
N TYR A 431 -2.56 -7.31 18.13
CA TYR A 431 -2.81 -5.97 17.61
C TYR A 431 -1.96 -4.95 18.39
N ILE A 432 -1.30 -4.03 17.69
CA ILE A 432 -0.50 -2.95 18.28
C ILE A 432 -0.71 -1.65 17.49
N GLU A 433 -1.19 -0.61 18.16
CA GLU A 433 -1.35 0.73 17.62
C GLU A 433 -1.00 1.80 18.66
N GLY A 434 -1.08 3.08 18.28
CA GLY A 434 -1.02 4.13 19.26
C GLY A 434 -1.50 5.48 18.79
N PHE A 435 -1.82 6.33 19.77
CA PHE A 435 -2.42 7.63 19.57
C PHE A 435 -1.58 8.73 20.23
N VAL A 436 -1.48 9.88 19.58
CA VAL A 436 -0.96 11.11 20.20
C VAL A 436 -2.15 11.91 20.73
N ILE A 437 -2.16 12.19 22.03
CA ILE A 437 -3.23 12.93 22.69
C ILE A 437 -2.70 14.28 23.15
N ILE A 438 -3.08 15.35 22.45
CA ILE A 438 -2.59 16.70 22.69
C ILE A 438 -3.60 17.48 23.55
N ASN A 439 -3.17 17.92 24.73
CA ASN A 439 -3.91 18.86 25.59
C ASN A 439 -5.39 18.49 25.81
N ARG A 440 -5.66 17.22 26.09
CA ARG A 440 -7.02 16.71 26.32
C ARG A 440 -7.27 16.49 27.79
N THR A 441 -8.33 17.10 28.31
CA THR A 441 -8.75 16.95 29.71
C THR A 441 -9.55 15.66 29.90
N GLY A 442 -9.38 15.00 31.05
CA GLY A 442 -10.19 13.84 31.45
C GLY A 442 -10.08 12.59 30.55
N ILE A 443 -8.90 12.33 29.97
CA ILE A 443 -8.68 11.20 29.03
C ILE A 443 -9.18 9.86 29.61
N LEU A 444 -8.76 9.53 30.84
CA LEU A 444 -9.08 8.26 31.47
C LEU A 444 -10.57 8.13 31.81
N ASN A 445 -11.27 9.23 32.08
CA ASN A 445 -12.72 9.20 32.33
C ASN A 445 -13.51 8.80 31.09
N ASN A 446 -13.05 9.20 29.91
CA ASN A 446 -13.68 8.83 28.64
C ASN A 446 -13.50 7.33 28.32
N TRP A 447 -12.47 6.67 28.87
CA TRP A 447 -12.26 5.23 28.66
C TRP A 447 -13.12 4.37 29.57
N ARG A 448 -13.58 4.89 30.72
CA ARG A 448 -14.38 4.15 31.71
C ARG A 448 -15.73 3.65 31.18
N SER A 449 -16.22 4.18 30.06
CA SER A 449 -17.42 3.66 29.39
C SER A 449 -17.21 2.28 28.76
N SER A 450 -15.97 1.89 28.49
CA SER A 450 -15.64 0.70 27.68
C SER A 450 -14.47 -0.11 28.24
N PHE A 451 -13.72 0.43 29.20
CA PHE A 451 -12.56 -0.23 29.80
C PHE A 451 -12.56 -0.07 31.32
N ASN A 452 -12.02 -1.06 32.01
CA ASN A 452 -11.85 -1.06 33.46
C ASN A 452 -10.39 -0.70 33.83
N PRO A 453 -10.17 0.29 34.72
CA PRO A 453 -8.82 0.57 35.23
C PRO A 453 -8.32 -0.57 36.11
N ARG A 454 -7.04 -0.90 36.01
CA ARG A 454 -6.39 -1.86 36.93
C ARG A 454 -6.30 -1.31 38.36
N ASP A 455 -6.05 -0.01 38.50
CA ASP A 455 -6.09 0.71 39.78
C ASP A 455 -7.08 1.89 39.68
N PRO A 456 -8.36 1.69 40.05
CA PRO A 456 -9.38 2.74 39.95
C PRO A 456 -9.07 4.00 40.77
N LEU A 457 -8.41 3.83 41.93
CA LEU A 457 -8.11 4.92 42.86
C LEU A 457 -7.02 5.81 42.28
N GLN A 458 -5.87 5.25 41.88
CA GLN A 458 -4.80 6.04 41.28
C GLN A 458 -5.22 6.60 39.92
N ALA A 459 -5.97 5.84 39.11
CA ALA A 459 -6.51 6.34 37.85
C ALA A 459 -7.44 7.55 38.04
N SER A 460 -8.20 7.61 39.14
CA SER A 460 -9.07 8.75 39.44
C SER A 460 -8.34 10.04 39.80
N GLN A 461 -7.08 9.93 40.25
CA GLN A 461 -6.24 11.06 40.65
C GLN A 461 -5.36 11.59 39.50
N PHE A 462 -5.35 10.90 38.35
CA PHE A 462 -4.53 11.28 37.22
C PHE A 462 -5.05 12.54 36.53
N ILE A 463 -4.17 13.53 36.34
CA ILE A 463 -4.47 14.81 35.70
C ILE A 463 -3.78 14.86 34.34
N SER A 464 -4.57 14.99 33.27
CA SER A 464 -4.07 15.05 31.89
C SER A 464 -3.96 16.46 31.31
N ASP A 465 -4.45 17.47 32.03
CA ASP A 465 -4.65 18.83 31.53
C ASP A 465 -3.32 19.51 31.13
N GLY A 466 -3.32 20.22 30.00
CA GLY A 466 -2.17 21.01 29.56
C GLY A 466 -0.99 20.21 29.01
N ARG A 467 -1.10 18.87 28.90
CA ARG A 467 0.01 17.98 28.53
C ARG A 467 -0.30 17.15 27.28
N THR A 468 0.77 16.72 26.62
CA THR A 468 0.70 15.70 25.57
C THR A 468 0.99 14.34 26.17
N PHE A 469 0.17 13.35 25.83
CA PHE A 469 0.40 11.95 26.17
C PHE A 469 0.39 11.08 24.92
N TYR A 470 1.02 9.93 25.02
CA TYR A 470 1.03 8.91 23.98
C TYR A 470 0.32 7.68 24.52
N CYS A 471 -0.71 7.22 23.83
CA CYS A 471 -1.46 6.03 24.21
C CYS A 471 -0.96 4.86 23.38
N LEU A 472 -0.48 3.82 24.03
CA LEU A 472 -0.26 2.52 23.42
C LEU A 472 -1.55 1.71 23.57
N GLU A 473 -2.04 1.20 22.46
CA GLU A 473 -3.21 0.33 22.40
C GLU A 473 -2.80 -1.03 21.86
N VAL A 474 -3.12 -2.09 22.61
CA VAL A 474 -2.75 -3.46 22.25
C VAL A 474 -3.91 -4.42 22.51
N ALA A 475 -3.96 -5.52 21.76
CA ALA A 475 -4.92 -6.59 22.04
C ALA A 475 -4.26 -7.97 21.99
N LYS A 476 -4.77 -8.88 22.82
CA LYS A 476 -4.41 -10.31 22.80
C LYS A 476 -5.66 -11.14 22.47
N TYR A 477 -5.52 -12.04 21.51
CA TYR A 477 -6.57 -12.91 21.00
C TYR A 477 -6.36 -14.32 21.55
N PHE A 478 -7.43 -14.95 22.05
CA PHE A 478 -7.36 -16.30 22.61
C PHE A 478 -8.74 -16.97 22.67
N ASN A 479 -8.74 -18.28 22.92
CA ASN A 479 -9.97 -19.01 23.22
C ASN A 479 -10.24 -19.06 24.73
N PRO A 480 -11.51 -19.10 25.18
CA PRO A 480 -11.87 -19.08 26.60
C PRO A 480 -11.16 -20.12 27.48
N ASP A 481 -10.80 -21.28 26.94
CA ASP A 481 -10.07 -22.34 27.62
C ASP A 481 -8.59 -22.01 27.90
N GLU A 482 -8.01 -21.02 27.21
CA GLU A 482 -6.61 -20.59 27.35
C GLU A 482 -6.44 -19.38 28.28
N THR A 483 -7.53 -18.87 28.86
CA THR A 483 -7.60 -17.58 29.58
C THR A 483 -6.51 -17.41 30.64
N GLN A 484 -6.30 -18.42 31.50
CA GLN A 484 -5.32 -18.32 32.58
C GLN A 484 -3.88 -18.20 32.06
N PHE A 485 -3.54 -19.03 31.06
CA PHE A 485 -2.22 -19.03 30.43
C PHE A 485 -1.96 -17.73 29.66
N MET A 486 -2.94 -17.26 28.88
CA MET A 486 -2.83 -16.03 28.11
C MET A 486 -2.73 -14.79 29.00
N ASN A 487 -3.44 -14.77 30.14
CA ASN A 487 -3.28 -13.71 31.12
C ASN A 487 -1.85 -13.64 31.69
N GLN A 488 -1.20 -14.77 31.91
CA GLN A 488 0.20 -14.79 32.37
C GLN A 488 1.16 -14.24 31.29
N ILE A 489 0.94 -14.59 30.02
CA ILE A 489 1.71 -14.03 28.90
C ILE A 489 1.54 -12.50 28.83
N VAL A 490 0.30 -12.03 28.93
CA VAL A 490 0.00 -10.59 28.91
C VAL A 490 0.70 -9.86 30.05
N GLU A 491 0.67 -10.39 31.28
CA GLU A 491 1.37 -9.78 32.42
C GLU A 491 2.90 -9.76 32.22
N ASN A 492 3.48 -10.82 31.66
CA ASN A 492 4.92 -10.83 31.34
C ASN A 492 5.27 -9.74 30.33
N LEU A 493 4.51 -9.63 29.22
CA LEU A 493 4.72 -8.60 28.21
C LEU A 493 4.59 -7.20 28.82
N LEU A 494 3.54 -6.96 29.61
CA LEU A 494 3.32 -5.66 30.27
C LEU A 494 4.43 -5.32 31.26
N SER A 495 5.07 -6.30 31.89
CA SER A 495 6.15 -6.07 32.87
C SER A 495 7.43 -5.50 32.26
N GLU A 496 7.61 -5.66 30.93
CA GLU A 496 8.78 -5.18 30.19
C GLU A 496 8.58 -3.77 29.62
N LEU A 497 7.37 -3.22 29.73
CA LEU A 497 7.01 -1.91 29.21
C LEU A 497 7.15 -0.81 30.27
N SER A 498 7.33 0.41 29.81
CA SER A 498 7.59 1.60 30.63
C SER A 498 6.42 2.59 30.68
N TYR A 499 5.18 2.13 30.49
CA TYR A 499 3.99 2.98 30.60
C TYR A 499 3.77 3.47 32.03
N ILE A 500 2.91 4.48 32.19
CA ILE A 500 2.52 5.01 33.50
C ILE A 500 1.57 3.99 34.18
N PRO A 501 1.97 3.31 35.28
CA PRO A 501 1.26 2.11 35.75
C PRO A 501 -0.24 2.27 36.03
N TRP A 502 -0.64 3.39 36.65
CA TRP A 502 -2.04 3.67 36.98
C TRP A 502 -2.91 4.09 35.80
N THR A 503 -2.34 4.17 34.59
CA THR A 503 -3.07 4.48 33.35
C THR A 503 -3.42 3.23 32.53
N LEU A 504 -3.16 2.03 33.07
CA LEU A 504 -3.53 0.79 32.42
C LEU A 504 -5.03 0.50 32.57
N PHE A 505 -5.69 0.42 31.43
CA PHE A 505 -7.11 0.12 31.29
C PHE A 505 -7.26 -1.11 30.40
N GLN A 506 -8.16 -2.01 30.79
CA GLN A 506 -8.40 -3.24 30.04
C GLN A 506 -9.89 -3.56 29.92
N SER A 507 -10.26 -4.18 28.82
CA SER A 507 -11.56 -4.81 28.60
C SER A 507 -11.34 -6.21 28.04
N GLU A 508 -12.29 -7.10 28.30
CA GLU A 508 -12.31 -8.43 27.72
C GLU A 508 -13.67 -8.65 27.08
N ASN A 509 -13.68 -8.95 25.79
CA ASN A 509 -14.90 -9.20 25.02
C ASN A 509 -14.82 -10.62 24.47
N THR A 510 -15.79 -11.46 24.82
CA THR A 510 -15.95 -12.80 24.27
C THR A 510 -17.11 -12.81 23.30
N THR A 511 -16.84 -13.17 22.05
CA THR A 511 -17.86 -13.43 21.03
C THR A 511 -18.47 -14.81 21.33
N ILE A 512 -19.72 -14.80 21.80
CA ILE A 512 -20.52 -16.03 21.91
C ILE A 512 -21.02 -16.35 20.50
N SER A 513 -20.54 -17.45 19.93
CA SER A 513 -20.97 -17.98 18.62
C SER A 513 -22.43 -18.39 18.61
#